data_AF-A0A521CQ41-F1
#
_entry.id   AF-A0A521CQ41-F1
#
_cell.length_a   1.000
_cell.length_b   1.000
_cell.length_c   1.000
_cell.angle_alpha   90.00
_cell.angle_beta   90.00
_cell.angle_gamma   90.00
#
_symmetry.space_group_name_H-M   'P 1'
#
loop_
_entity.id
_entity.type
_entity.pdbx_description
1 polymer ?
#
loop_
_entity_poly.entity_id
_entity_poly.type
_entity_poly.pdbx_seq_one_letter_code
_entity_poly.pdbx_strand_id
1 'polypeptide(L)' 'MNQFRIEVATDGQAHNFNIRPLENNKYDIYTDEDKIGSIELDEDNHEHCLVSDCELDLPLINAIREGIQAYQKSH' A
#
# COMPACT_ATOMS: atom_id res chain seq x y z
N MET A 1 -3.58 -16.83 0.05
CA MET A 1 -3.71 -15.39 0.41
C MET A 1 -3.99 -14.64 -0.86
N ASN A 2 -5.11 -13.91 -0.94
CA ASN A 2 -5.51 -13.22 -2.17
C ASN A 2 -4.80 -11.87 -2.25
N GLN A 3 -3.93 -11.72 -3.24
CA GLN A 3 -3.44 -10.40 -3.65
C GLN A 3 -4.60 -9.61 -4.27
N PHE A 4 -4.59 -8.30 -4.08
CA PHE A 4 -5.56 -7.39 -4.68
C PHE A 4 -4.83 -6.22 -5.34
N ARG A 5 -5.48 -5.58 -6.30
CA ARG A 5 -4.92 -4.43 -7.02
C ARG A 5 -5.62 -3.17 -6.56
N ILE A 6 -4.85 -2.13 -6.31
CA ILE A 6 -5.36 -0.79 -6.07
C ILE A 6 -4.88 0.14 -7.20
N GLU A 7 -5.71 1.10 -7.54
CA GLU A 7 -5.34 2.24 -8.36
C GLU A 7 -5.32 3.48 -7.48
N VAL A 8 -4.24 4.25 -7.56
CA VAL A 8 -4.07 5.48 -6.79
C VAL A 8 -3.62 6.60 -7.72
N ALA A 9 -4.12 7.81 -7.50
CA ALA A 9 -3.72 8.98 -8.26
C ALA A 9 -2.71 9.80 -7.44
N THR A 10 -1.48 9.93 -7.95
CA THR A 10 -0.43 10.76 -7.34
C THR A 10 0.20 11.64 -8.39
N ASP A 11 0.45 12.91 -8.04
CA ASP A 11 1.03 13.89 -8.97
C ASP A 11 0.23 14.04 -10.30
N GLY A 12 -1.09 13.84 -10.23
CA GLY A 12 -1.97 13.87 -11.40
C GLY A 12 -1.85 12.67 -12.35
N GLN A 13 -1.09 11.64 -11.98
CA GLN A 13 -0.94 10.39 -12.72
C GLN A 13 -1.58 9.24 -11.96
N ALA A 14 -2.23 8.33 -12.70
CA ALA A 14 -2.80 7.12 -12.13
C ALA A 14 -1.74 6.02 -12.08
N HIS A 15 -1.50 5.49 -10.89
CA HIS A 15 -0.57 4.40 -10.64
C HIS A 15 -1.34 3.16 -10.17
N ASN A 16 -0.86 2.01 -10.61
CA ASN A 16 -1.47 0.73 -10.32
C ASN A 16 -0.51 -0.12 -9.51
N PHE A 17 -0.98 -0.58 -8.34
CA PHE A 17 -0.17 -1.37 -7.42
C PHE A 17 -0.83 -2.70 -7.12
N ASN A 18 -0.04 -3.76 -7.16
CA ASN A 18 -0.45 -5.06 -6.67
C ASN A 18 -0.08 -5.13 -5.19
N ILE A 19 -1.08 -5.38 -4.34
CA ILE A 19 -0.93 -5.44 -2.90
C ILE A 19 -1.08 -6.90 -2.47
N ARG A 20 -0.05 -7.40 -1.80
CA ARG A 20 -0.08 -8.72 -1.17
C ARG A 20 -0.18 -8.54 0.35
N PRO A 21 -1.32 -8.90 0.97
CA PRO A 21 -1.41 -8.92 2.42
C PRO A 21 -0.52 -10.03 2.98
N LEU A 22 0.23 -9.67 4.02
CA LEU A 22 1.06 -10.53 4.85
C LEU A 22 0.44 -10.63 6.26
N GLU A 23 1.11 -11.30 7.18
CA GLU A 23 0.69 -11.38 8.59
C GLU A 23 0.88 -10.04 9.32
N ASN A 24 0.13 -9.83 10.40
CA ASN A 24 0.21 -8.65 11.28
C ASN A 24 0.00 -7.31 10.56
N ASN A 25 -0.99 -7.22 9.67
CA ASN A 25 -1.31 -5.99 8.92
C ASN A 25 -0.13 -5.43 8.11
N LYS A 26 0.79 -6.31 7.69
CA LYS A 26 1.83 -5.98 6.71
C LYS A 26 1.32 -6.21 5.30
N TYR A 27 1.77 -5.38 4.38
CA TYR A 27 1.41 -5.44 2.98
C TYR A 27 2.67 -5.23 2.15
N ASP A 28 2.95 -6.19 1.27
CA ASP A 28 3.95 -5.98 0.24
C ASP A 28 3.31 -5.28 -0.95
N ILE A 29 4.02 -4.29 -1.48
CA ILE A 29 3.60 -3.46 -2.61
C ILE A 29 4.46 -3.84 -3.82
N TYR A 30 3.80 -4.10 -4.93
CA TYR A 30 4.45 -4.45 -6.19
C TYR A 30 3.99 -3.51 -7.31
N THR A 31 4.93 -3.09 -8.16
CA THR A 31 4.65 -2.48 -9.48
C THR A 31 4.84 -3.54 -10.55
N ASP A 32 3.76 -3.87 -11.25
CA ASP A 32 3.75 -4.95 -12.25
C ASP A 32 4.21 -6.29 -11.63
N GLU A 33 5.50 -6.65 -11.73
CA GLU A 33 6.11 -7.84 -11.15
C GLU A 33 7.17 -7.55 -10.06
N ASP A 34 7.61 -6.30 -9.89
CA ASP A 34 8.70 -5.93 -8.98
C ASP A 34 8.17 -5.46 -7.62
N LYS A 35 8.75 -5.98 -6.53
CA LYS A 35 8.47 -5.51 -5.17
C LYS A 35 9.17 -4.17 -4.96
N ILE A 36 8.39 -3.13 -4.74
CA ILE A 36 8.87 -1.75 -4.53
C ILE A 36 8.91 -1.33 -3.07
N GLY A 37 8.30 -2.11 -2.19
CA GLY A 37 8.32 -1.83 -0.76
C GLY A 37 7.34 -2.67 0.03
N SER A 38 7.34 -2.45 1.34
CA SER A 38 6.40 -3.07 2.26
C SER A 38 5.89 -2.01 3.23
N ILE A 39 4.59 -1.99 3.50
CA ILE A 39 3.98 -1.13 4.51
C ILE A 39 3.36 -1.96 5.62
N GLU A 40 3.47 -1.49 6.85
CA GLU A 40 2.70 -1.99 7.98
C GLU A 40 1.60 -0.98 8.28
N LEU A 41 0.35 -1.45 8.30
CA LEU A 41 -0.78 -0.65 8.78
C LEU A 41 -0.97 -0.98 10.26
N ASP A 42 -0.46 -0.10 11.13
CA ASP A 42 -0.68 -0.23 12.56
C ASP A 42 -2.15 0.07 12.88
N GLU A 43 -2.85 -0.86 13.53
CA GLU A 43 -4.29 -0.73 13.86
C GLU A 43 -4.55 0.41 14.87
N ASP A 44 -3.54 0.84 15.62
CA ASP A 44 -3.68 1.81 16.71
C ASP A 44 -3.20 3.22 16.32
N ASN A 45 -2.46 3.37 15.21
CA ASN A 45 -1.91 4.67 14.83
C ASN A 45 -1.82 4.89 13.31
N HIS A 46 -2.87 5.55 12.78
CA HIS A 46 -2.96 6.02 11.38
C HIS A 46 -1.76 6.88 10.93
N GLU A 47 -0.90 7.36 11.82
CA GLU A 47 0.21 8.24 11.49
C GLU A 47 1.53 7.48 11.22
N HIS A 48 1.64 6.22 11.62
CA HIS A 48 2.88 5.46 11.50
C HIS A 48 2.80 4.43 10.37
N CYS A 49 3.38 4.77 9.22
CA CYS A 49 3.74 3.78 8.20
C CYS A 49 5.21 3.43 8.41
N LEU A 50 5.50 2.24 8.92
CA LEU A 50 6.85 1.71 8.91
C LEU A 50 7.13 1.17 7.51
N VAL A 51 7.79 1.99 6.68
CA VAL A 51 8.24 1.52 5.37
C VAL A 51 9.60 0.86 5.54
N SER A 52 9.62 -0.45 5.35
CA SER A 52 10.86 -1.20 5.19
C SER A 52 11.12 -1.32 3.68
N ASP A 53 12.28 -0.85 3.22
CA ASP A 53 12.75 -0.80 1.81
C ASP A 53 12.19 0.34 0.94
N CYS A 54 12.36 1.61 1.33
CA CYS A 54 11.67 2.72 0.67
C CYS A 54 12.43 3.33 -0.53
N GLU A 55 12.11 2.90 -1.76
CA GLU A 55 12.22 3.74 -2.97
C GLU A 55 10.95 4.58 -3.21
N LEU A 56 9.97 4.54 -2.30
CA LEU A 56 8.66 5.18 -2.43
C LEU A 56 8.58 6.52 -1.69
N ASP A 57 8.09 7.55 -2.37
CA ASP A 57 7.86 8.86 -1.77
C ASP A 57 6.66 8.85 -0.80
N LEU A 58 6.73 9.68 0.25
CA LEU A 58 5.67 9.87 1.25
C LEU A 58 4.25 10.06 0.68
N PRO A 59 4.01 10.93 -0.34
CA PRO A 59 2.69 11.05 -0.95
C PRO A 59 2.18 9.75 -1.57
N LEU A 60 3.07 8.93 -2.13
CA LEU A 60 2.70 7.65 -2.73
C LEU A 60 2.30 6.62 -1.67
N ILE A 61 3.06 6.56 -0.58
CA ILE A 61 2.76 5.70 0.57
C ILE A 61 1.37 6.01 1.13
N ASN A 62 1.04 7.30 1.29
CA ASN A 62 -0.27 7.73 1.78
C ASN A 62 -1.40 7.32 0.83
N ALA A 63 -1.23 7.53 -0.47
CA ALA A 63 -2.23 7.16 -1.46
C ALA A 63 -2.48 5.62 -1.47
N ILE A 64 -1.41 4.82 -1.38
CA ILE A 64 -1.49 3.35 -1.29
C ILE A 64 -2.25 2.93 -0.02
N ARG A 65 -1.94 3.54 1.12
CA ARG A 65 -2.65 3.29 2.39
C ARG A 65 -4.14 3.58 2.24
N GLU A 66 -4.52 4.73 1.69
CA GLU A 66 -5.92 5.08 1.47
C GLU A 66 -6.61 4.06 0.56
N GLY A 67 -5.93 3.60 -0.50
CA GLY A 67 -6.44 2.56 -1.40
C GLY A 67 -6.69 1.22 -0.68
N ILE A 68 -5.77 0.78 0.18
CA ILE A 68 -5.93 -0.44 0.97
C ILE A 68 -7.10 -0.31 1.95
N GLN A 69 -7.19 0.82 2.66
CA GLN A 69 -8.28 1.07 3.62
C GLN A 69 -9.64 1.16 2.94
N ALA A 70 -9.73 1.79 1.76
CA ALA A 70 -10.95 1.83 0.97
C ALA A 70 -11.37 0.43 0.55
N TYR A 71 -10.43 -0.41 0.09
CA TYR A 71 -10.69 -1.80 -0.28
C TYR A 71 -11.25 -2.61 0.90
N GLN A 72 -10.65 -2.47 2.09
CA GLN A 72 -11.09 -3.13 3.33
C GLN A 72 -12.47 -2.67 3.81
N LYS A 73 -12.87 -1.42 3.56
CA LYS A 73 -14.22 -0.94 3.93
C LYS A 73 -15.32 -1.45 2.99
N SER A 74 -14.96 -1.88 1.79
CA SER A 74 -15.91 -2.36 0.78
C SER A 74 -16.10 -3.88 0.76
N HIS A 75 -15.34 -4.66 1.53
CA HIS A 75 -15.42 -6.11 1.63
C HIS A 75 -15.49 -6.58 3.09
#